data_AF-A0A0E9Q864-F1
#
_entry.id   AF-A0A0E9Q864-F1
#
_cell.length_a   1.000
_cell.length_b   1.000
_cell.length_c   1.000
_cell.angle_alpha   90.00
_cell.angle_beta   90.00
_cell.angle_gamma   90.00
#
_symmetry.space_group_name_H-M   'P 1'
#
loop_
_entity.id
_entity.type
_entity.pdbx_description
1 polymer ?
#
loop_
_entity_poly.entity_id
_entity_poly.type
_entity_poly.pdbx_seq_one_letter_code
_entity_poly.pdbx_strand_id
1 'polypeptide(L)'
;MLCFNCRKPGHGLADCPEADNDEEMGRGICYRCGSTEHEIHKCKAKVDPAVGDYPYAKCFICSQAGHLSRSCPDNPKGLYAAGGCCRVCGSVEHFQKDCPEHQESANAVTVADCLTA
;
A
#
# COMPACT_ATOMS: atom_id res chain seq x y z
N MET A 1 -10.25 -10.77 6.78
CA MET A 1 -9.18 -9.83 7.21
C MET A 1 -7.83 -10.47 6.93
N LEU A 2 -6.83 -9.68 6.51
CA LEU A 2 -5.47 -10.13 6.20
C LEU A 2 -4.49 -9.35 7.08
N CYS A 3 -3.49 -10.03 7.65
CA CYS A 3 -2.46 -9.38 8.44
C CYS A 3 -1.35 -8.79 7.57
N PHE A 4 -1.02 -7.51 7.75
CA PHE A 4 0.02 -6.84 6.96
C PHE A 4 1.46 -7.23 7.36
N ASN A 5 1.64 -7.78 8.57
CA ASN A 5 2.94 -8.27 9.04
C ASN A 5 3.26 -9.65 8.43
N CYS A 6 2.45 -10.67 8.72
CA CYS A 6 2.74 -12.04 8.28
C CYS A 6 2.02 -12.47 7.00
N ARG A 7 1.15 -11.62 6.43
CA ARG A 7 0.33 -11.91 5.23
C ARG A 7 -0.56 -13.15 5.32
N LYS A 8 -0.82 -13.66 6.52
CA LYS A 8 -1.79 -14.74 6.75
C LYS A 8 -3.20 -14.16 6.89
N PRO A 9 -4.23 -14.86 6.37
CA PRO A 9 -5.62 -14.44 6.56
C PRO A 9 -6.11 -14.75 7.99
N GLY A 10 -7.26 -14.20 8.35
CA GLY A 10 -8.00 -14.53 9.57
C GLY A 10 -7.79 -13.56 10.73
N HIS A 11 -6.78 -12.69 10.68
CA HIS A 11 -6.48 -11.71 11.74
C HIS A 11 -5.92 -10.40 11.16
N GLY A 12 -5.92 -9.33 11.97
CA GLY A 12 -5.33 -8.04 11.65
C GLY A 12 -3.94 -7.88 12.24
N LEU A 13 -3.28 -6.74 12.00
CA LEU A 13 -1.94 -6.48 12.55
C LEU A 13 -1.91 -6.54 14.09
N ALA A 14 -2.99 -6.09 14.76
CA ALA A 14 -3.10 -6.09 16.22
C ALA A 14 -3.17 -7.51 16.83
N ASP A 15 -3.82 -8.44 16.14
CA ASP A 15 -4.02 -9.83 16.60
C ASP A 15 -3.01 -10.80 15.96
N CYS A 16 -1.88 -10.28 15.46
CA CYS A 16 -0.89 -11.09 14.77
C CYS A 16 -0.15 -12.00 15.77
N PRO A 17 -0.24 -13.34 15.63
CA PRO A 17 0.46 -14.26 16.55
C PRO A 17 1.98 -14.21 16.38
N GLU A 18 2.46 -13.65 15.27
CA GLU A 18 3.89 -13.42 14.99
C GLU A 18 4.32 -12.01 15.41
N ALA A 19 3.52 -11.32 16.25
CA ALA A 19 3.76 -9.93 16.62
C ALA A 19 4.91 -9.70 17.59
N ASP A 20 5.33 -10.72 18.33
CA ASP A 20 6.36 -10.55 19.36
C ASP A 20 7.79 -10.41 18.78
N ASN A 21 7.98 -10.71 17.49
CA ASN A 21 9.33 -10.74 16.89
C ASN A 21 9.94 -9.35 16.62
N ASP A 22 9.20 -8.25 16.76
CA ASP A 22 9.72 -6.92 16.40
C ASP A 22 8.90 -5.83 17.10
N GLU A 23 9.24 -5.48 18.35
CA GLU A 23 8.73 -4.28 19.02
C GLU A 23 9.15 -3.00 18.27
N GLU A 24 10.25 -3.08 17.53
CA GLU A 24 10.80 -2.01 16.69
C GLU A 24 9.94 -1.72 15.44
N MET A 25 8.96 -2.56 15.09
CA MET A 25 8.11 -2.36 13.90
C MET A 25 7.14 -1.18 14.00
N GLY A 26 7.10 -0.46 15.13
CA GLY A 26 6.21 0.68 15.31
C GLY A 26 4.74 0.25 15.24
N ARG A 27 4.38 -0.83 15.92
CA ARG A 27 2.98 -1.29 15.96
C ARG A 27 2.17 -0.29 16.78
N GLY A 28 1.00 0.10 16.29
CA GLY A 28 0.10 0.99 17.05
C GLY A 28 0.52 2.46 17.11
N ILE A 29 1.51 2.89 16.32
CA ILE A 29 1.77 4.31 16.09
C ILE A 29 1.09 4.78 14.81
N CYS A 30 0.79 6.07 14.78
CA CYS A 30 0.46 6.80 13.58
C CYS A 30 1.72 6.89 12.71
N TYR A 31 1.75 6.16 11.59
CA TYR A 31 2.89 6.15 10.69
C TYR A 31 3.25 7.51 10.05
N ARG A 32 2.34 8.48 10.16
CA ARG A 32 2.54 9.86 9.69
C ARG A 32 3.28 10.74 10.71
N CYS A 33 3.03 10.59 12.01
CA CYS A 33 3.56 11.49 13.05
C CYS A 33 4.18 10.82 14.27
N GLY A 34 4.16 9.49 14.37
CA GLY A 34 4.73 8.71 15.47
C GLY A 34 3.88 8.64 16.75
N SER A 35 2.74 9.32 16.82
CA SER A 35 1.85 9.28 18.00
C SER A 35 1.15 7.94 18.15
N THR A 36 0.96 7.45 19.38
CA THR A 36 0.16 6.25 19.70
C THR A 36 -1.31 6.56 19.96
N GLU A 37 -1.72 7.83 19.97
CA GLU A 37 -3.07 8.23 20.40
C GLU A 37 -4.14 8.12 19.31
N HIS A 38 -3.72 7.97 18.05
CA HIS A 38 -4.65 7.97 16.92
C HIS A 38 -4.15 7.16 15.73
N GLU A 39 -5.09 6.72 14.92
CA GLU A 39 -4.82 6.09 13.63
C GLU A 39 -4.50 7.14 12.56
N ILE A 40 -3.84 6.71 11.48
CA ILE A 40 -3.36 7.61 10.42
C ILE A 40 -4.46 8.46 9.78
N HIS A 41 -5.70 7.95 9.67
CA HIS A 41 -6.81 8.71 9.07
C HIS A 41 -7.30 9.85 9.98
N LYS A 42 -7.06 9.75 11.29
CA LYS A 42 -7.37 10.79 12.28
C LYS A 42 -6.19 11.73 12.53
N CYS A 43 -5.04 11.47 11.89
CA CYS A 43 -3.85 12.27 12.05
C CYS A 43 -4.04 13.65 11.42
N LYS A 44 -3.90 14.68 12.25
CA LYS A 44 -3.96 16.09 11.85
C LYS A 44 -2.58 16.75 11.79
N ALA A 45 -1.52 15.99 12.04
CA ALA A 45 -0.16 16.51 11.98
C ALA A 45 0.17 16.96 10.55
N LYS A 46 0.78 18.13 10.45
CA LYS A 46 1.38 18.61 9.20
C LYS A 46 2.81 18.07 9.16
N VAL A 47 3.09 17.19 8.23
CA VAL A 47 4.42 16.61 8.02
C VAL A 47 5.09 17.34 6.89
N ASP A 48 6.38 17.63 7.04
CA ASP A 48 7.14 18.27 5.99
C ASP A 48 7.28 17.32 4.79
N PRO A 49 6.92 17.76 3.57
CA PRO A 49 6.95 16.90 2.39
C PRO A 49 8.36 16.40 2.04
N ALA A 50 9.43 17.06 2.50
CA ALA A 50 10.80 16.61 2.28
C ALA A 50 11.14 15.32 3.07
N VAL A 51 10.41 15.04 4.16
CA VAL A 51 10.60 13.83 4.98
C VAL A 51 9.74 12.66 4.45
N GLY A 52 8.73 12.94 3.62
CA GLY A 52 7.83 11.96 3.02
C GLY A 52 6.50 11.79 3.78
N ASP A 53 5.56 11.04 3.19
CA ASP A 53 4.19 10.92 3.71
C ASP A 53 4.09 10.07 4.99
N TYR A 54 4.99 9.08 5.13
CA TYR A 54 4.98 8.07 6.20
C TYR A 54 6.35 7.87 6.85
N PRO A 55 6.96 8.92 7.44
CA PRO A 55 8.33 8.84 7.95
C PRO A 55 8.50 7.88 9.12
N TYR A 56 7.41 7.53 9.83
CA TYR A 56 7.42 6.59 10.95
C TYR A 56 6.93 5.20 10.56
N ALA A 57 6.54 4.96 9.29
CA ALA A 57 6.24 3.60 8.82
C ALA A 57 7.53 2.79 8.71
N LYS A 58 7.61 1.65 9.39
CA LYS A 58 8.60 0.60 9.10
C LYS A 58 7.95 -0.47 8.22
N CYS A 59 8.58 -0.76 7.09
CA CYS A 59 8.04 -1.69 6.12
C CYS A 59 8.13 -3.13 6.60
N PHE A 60 7.01 -3.86 6.63
CA PHE A 60 6.96 -5.29 7.01
C PHE A 60 7.61 -6.26 6.01
N ILE A 61 8.26 -5.75 4.96
CA ILE A 61 8.87 -6.57 3.90
C ILE A 61 10.38 -6.41 3.91
N CYS A 62 10.87 -5.17 3.79
CA CYS A 62 12.30 -4.86 3.75
C CYS A 62 12.84 -4.27 5.06
N SER A 63 11.99 -4.08 6.08
CA SER A 63 12.32 -3.49 7.38
C SER A 63 12.86 -2.06 7.35
N GLN A 64 12.85 -1.39 6.19
CA GLN A 64 13.25 0.01 6.06
C GLN A 64 12.10 0.96 6.45
N ALA A 65 12.46 2.15 6.93
CA ALA A 65 11.51 3.19 7.28
C ALA A 65 11.12 4.08 6.09
N GLY A 66 10.03 4.84 6.24
CA GLY A 66 9.60 5.87 5.29
C GLY A 66 8.52 5.45 4.29
N HIS A 67 8.10 4.18 4.30
CA HIS A 67 7.05 3.69 3.40
C HIS A 67 6.23 2.54 4.01
N LEU A 68 5.02 2.36 3.48
CA LEU A 68 4.17 1.22 3.80
C LEU A 68 4.52 0.03 2.91
N SER A 69 4.26 -1.19 3.37
CA SER A 69 4.53 -2.44 2.61
C SER A 69 3.91 -2.48 1.21
N ARG A 70 2.79 -1.77 0.96
CA ARG A 70 2.19 -1.64 -0.38
C ARG A 70 3.00 -0.81 -1.36
N SER A 71 3.91 0.02 -0.86
CA SER A 71 4.76 0.94 -1.62
C SER A 71 6.24 0.57 -1.48
N CYS A 72 6.52 -0.65 -1.05
CA CYS A 72 7.88 -1.15 -0.90
C CYS A 72 8.45 -1.45 -2.30
N PRO A 73 9.58 -0.84 -2.68
CA PRO A 73 10.20 -1.06 -4.00
C PRO A 73 10.75 -2.49 -4.14
N ASP A 74 11.10 -3.13 -3.02
CA ASP A 74 11.65 -4.48 -2.96
C ASP A 74 10.59 -5.51 -2.52
N ASN A 75 9.36 -5.39 -3.02
CA ASN A 75 8.28 -6.33 -2.72
C ASN A 75 8.07 -7.35 -3.84
N PRO A 76 8.65 -8.56 -3.76
CA PRO A 76 8.55 -9.56 -4.83
C PRO A 76 7.12 -10.10 -5.03
N LYS A 77 6.23 -9.90 -4.05
CA LYS A 77 4.81 -10.29 -4.13
C LYS A 77 3.91 -9.13 -4.58
N GLY A 78 4.46 -7.90 -4.70
CA GLY A 78 3.71 -6.66 -4.96
C GLY A 78 2.46 -6.48 -4.10
N LEU A 79 1.42 -5.90 -4.68
CA LEU A 79 0.11 -5.70 -4.02
C LEU A 79 -0.63 -7.00 -3.71
N TYR A 80 -0.24 -8.11 -4.33
CA TYR A 80 -0.88 -9.40 -4.15
C TYR A 80 -0.34 -10.08 -2.88
N ALA A 81 -1.13 -10.08 -1.81
CA ALA A 81 -0.72 -10.63 -0.52
C ALA A 81 -0.20 -12.07 -0.60
N ALA A 82 -0.89 -12.92 -1.36
CA ALA A 82 -0.53 -14.31 -1.62
C ALA A 82 0.51 -14.49 -2.76
N GLY A 83 1.01 -13.39 -3.32
CA GLY A 83 1.75 -13.39 -4.58
C GLY A 83 0.83 -13.47 -5.80
N GLY A 84 1.44 -13.41 -6.99
CA GLY A 84 0.75 -13.33 -8.27
C GLY A 84 0.97 -11.98 -8.94
N CYS A 85 0.30 -11.79 -10.06
CA CYS A 85 0.43 -10.60 -10.89
C CYS A 85 -0.89 -10.31 -11.61
N CYS A 86 -0.97 -9.11 -12.17
CA CYS A 86 -2.01 -8.73 -13.11
C CYS A 86 -2.04 -9.74 -14.27
N ARG A 87 -3.20 -10.34 -14.54
CA ARG A 87 -3.34 -11.36 -15.60
C ARG A 87 -3.35 -10.79 -17.01
N VAL A 88 -3.37 -9.47 -17.14
CA VAL A 88 -3.32 -8.76 -18.43
C VAL A 88 -1.87 -8.50 -18.82
N CYS A 89 -1.08 -7.90 -17.91
CA CYS A 89 0.27 -7.43 -18.23
C CYS A 89 1.40 -8.05 -17.41
N GLY A 90 1.09 -8.89 -16.42
CA GLY A 90 2.08 -9.52 -15.56
C GLY A 90 2.67 -8.62 -14.47
N SER A 91 2.23 -7.37 -14.33
CA SER A 91 2.71 -6.46 -13.26
C SER A 91 2.18 -6.84 -11.87
N VAL A 92 2.98 -6.61 -10.83
CA VAL A 92 2.59 -6.80 -9.42
C VAL A 92 2.18 -5.50 -8.72
N GLU A 93 2.29 -4.38 -9.45
CA GLU A 93 2.14 -3.00 -8.94
C GLU A 93 0.71 -2.45 -9.02
N HIS A 94 -0.23 -3.23 -9.56
CA HIS A 94 -1.65 -2.88 -9.59
C HIS A 94 -2.53 -4.13 -9.56
N PHE A 95 -3.79 -3.95 -9.14
CA PHE A 95 -4.82 -4.97 -9.35
C PHE A 95 -5.27 -4.97 -10.81
N GLN A 96 -5.70 -6.12 -11.31
CA GLN A 96 -6.13 -6.26 -12.71
C GLN A 96 -7.17 -5.22 -13.18
N LYS A 97 -8.07 -4.79 -12.29
CA LYS A 97 -9.08 -3.74 -12.56
C LYS A 97 -8.47 -2.36 -12.83
N ASP A 98 -7.29 -2.11 -12.29
CA ASP A 98 -6.52 -0.87 -12.39
C ASP A 98 -5.39 -1.01 -13.42
N CYS A 99 -5.42 -2.07 -14.24
CA CYS A 99 -4.41 -2.31 -15.26
C CYS A 99 -4.56 -1.28 -16.40
N PRO A 100 -3.52 -0.50 -16.71
CA PRO A 100 -3.59 0.53 -17.75
C PRO A 100 -3.94 -0.09 -19.11
N GLU A 101 -3.34 -1.23 -19.46
CA GLU A 101 -3.61 -1.96 -20.72
C GLU A 101 -5.05 -2.53 -20.78
N HIS A 102 -5.71 -2.72 -19.64
CA HIS A 102 -7.12 -3.10 -19.60
C HIS A 102 -8.06 -1.89 -19.78
N GLN A 103 -7.63 -0.69 -19.35
CA GLN A 103 -8.40 0.54 -19.44
C GLN A 103 -8.34 1.18 -20.84
N GLU A 104 -7.30 0.90 -21.63
CA GLU A 104 -7.21 1.32 -23.03
C GLU A 104 -8.29 0.66 -23.92
N SER A 105 -8.79 -0.52 -23.55
CA SER A 105 -9.90 -1.19 -24.25
C SER A 105 -11.29 -0.67 -23.87
N ALA A 106 -11.41 0.19 -22.84
CA ALA A 106 -12.68 0.76 -22.37
C ALA A 106 -12.88 2.23 -22.77
N ASN A 107 -11.80 2.96 -23.08
CA ASN A 107 -11.84 4.40 -23.42
C ASN A 107 -11.79 4.71 -24.93
N ALA A 108 -11.82 3.70 -25.81
CA ALA A 108 -11.84 3.91 -27.27
C ALA A 108 -13.20 4.36 -27.84
N VAL A 109 -14.20 4.64 -27.00
CA VAL A 109 -15.51 5.15 -27.42
C VAL A 109 -15.87 6.36 -26.54
N THR A 110 -15.43 7.58 -26.90
CA THR A 110 -16.14 8.87 -26.67
C THR A 110 -15.38 10.12 -27.14
N VAL A 111 -14.29 10.03 -27.90
CA VAL A 111 -13.70 11.23 -28.54
C VAL A 111 -13.81 11.19 -30.06
N ALA A 112 -15.04 11.07 -30.54
CA ALA A 112 -15.41 11.51 -31.87
C ALA A 112 -16.59 12.47 -31.73
N ASP A 113 -16.50 13.61 -32.44
CA ASP A 113 -17.43 14.76 -32.49
C ASP A 113 -17.40 15.68 -31.24
N CYS A 114 -17.06 16.97 -31.31
CA CYS A 114 -17.31 17.94 -32.38
C CYS A 114 -16.13 18.94 -32.54
N LEU A 115 -15.47 18.91 -33.69
CA LEU A 115 -14.80 20.08 -34.27
C LEU A 115 -15.46 20.34 -35.64
N THR A 116 -16.41 21.27 -35.67
CA THR A 116 -16.93 22.03 -36.83
C THR A 116 -18.11 22.85 -36.28
N ALA A 117 -18.27 24.15 -36.48
CA ALA A 117 -17.62 25.14 -37.31
C ALA A 117 -17.72 26.52 -36.60
#